data_AF-A0A7G7W6Z6-F1
#
_entry.id   AF-A0A7G7W6Z6-F1
#
_cell.length_a   1.000
_cell.length_b   1.000
_cell.length_c   1.000
_cell.angle_alpha   90.00
_cell.angle_beta   90.00
_cell.angle_gamma   90.00
#
_symmetry.space_group_name_H-M   'P 1'
#
loop_
_entity.id
_entity.type
_entity.pdbx_description
1 polymer ?
#
loop_
_entity_poly.entity_id
_entity_poly.type
_entity_poly.pdbx_seq_one_letter_code
_entity_poly.pdbx_strand_id
1 'polypeptide(L)'
;MGFSVFQAFLSTMRKLLLYSAILLLTQCSKCKDNDPNPLEQLPPATQTGANTFGCLVNGQAWTPKGYTGSSNNSVSYDPGYRFGTLNISAYRYQSKEASSREDITLFSDSLKTAGIYPLTRPGRQEGLFSGQTGQCDFYARDTHYRRGKLTITRLDIPGRVISGTFEFTLAKPGCDTIRVTKGRFDYKL
;
A
#
# COMPACT_ATOMS: atom_id res chain seq x y z
N MET A 1 10.63 36.98 -64.62
CA MET A 1 11.48 36.72 -63.42
C MET A 1 10.74 36.87 -62.08
N GLY A 2 9.40 36.96 -62.03
CA GLY A 2 8.66 37.15 -60.76
C GLY A 2 8.15 35.88 -60.06
N PHE A 3 7.98 34.77 -60.79
CA PHE A 3 7.35 33.55 -60.24
C PHE A 3 8.31 32.70 -59.38
N SER A 4 9.60 32.67 -59.73
CA SER A 4 10.62 31.88 -59.04
C SER A 4 10.98 32.42 -57.65
N VAL A 5 10.86 33.74 -57.43
CA VAL A 5 11.18 34.37 -56.14
C VAL A 5 10.08 34.08 -55.12
N PHE A 6 8.82 34.05 -55.55
CA PHE A 6 7.66 33.84 -54.68
C PHE A 6 7.60 32.40 -54.10
N GLN A 7 7.97 31.38 -54.89
CA GLN A 7 8.07 30.00 -54.42
C GLN A 7 9.21 29.78 -53.40
N ALA A 8 10.34 30.48 -53.57
CA ALA A 8 11.45 30.41 -52.61
C ALA A 8 11.04 30.97 -51.24
N PHE A 9 10.30 32.09 -51.21
CA PHE A 9 9.78 32.68 -49.97
C PHE A 9 8.79 31.78 -49.23
N LEU A 10 7.84 31.14 -49.94
CA LEU A 10 6.89 30.19 -49.33
C LEU A 10 7.59 28.95 -48.73
N SER A 11 8.62 28.43 -49.40
CA SER A 11 9.38 27.26 -48.92
C SER A 11 10.20 27.58 -47.67
N THR A 12 10.71 28.80 -47.56
CA THR A 12 11.52 29.26 -46.43
C THR A 12 10.65 29.54 -45.20
N MET A 13 9.44 30.11 -45.39
CA MET A 13 8.46 30.29 -44.30
C MET A 13 7.89 28.97 -43.78
N ARG A 14 7.68 27.97 -44.64
CA ARG A 14 7.23 26.63 -44.23
C ARG A 14 8.31 25.89 -43.43
N LYS A 15 9.59 26.07 -43.77
CA LYS A 15 10.72 25.59 -42.96
C LYS A 15 10.81 26.33 -41.63
N LEU A 16 10.61 27.65 -41.61
CA LEU A 16 10.61 28.47 -40.38
C LEU A 16 9.49 28.05 -39.40
N LEU A 17 8.29 27.75 -39.92
CA LEU A 17 7.15 27.21 -39.15
C LEU A 17 7.38 25.78 -38.64
N LEU A 18 8.12 24.95 -39.39
CA LEU A 18 8.53 23.61 -38.96
C LEU A 18 9.60 23.66 -37.85
N TYR A 19 10.54 24.62 -37.92
CA TYR A 19 11.54 24.81 -36.86
C TYR A 19 10.96 25.42 -35.57
N SER A 20 9.94 26.28 -35.66
CA SER A 20 9.25 26.82 -34.46
C SER A 20 8.39 25.78 -33.75
N ALA A 21 7.81 24.80 -34.48
CA ALA A 21 7.06 23.69 -33.89
C ALA A 21 7.94 22.70 -33.12
N ILE A 22 9.21 22.53 -33.51
CA ILE A 22 10.17 21.64 -32.82
C ILE A 22 10.66 22.25 -31.49
N LEU A 23 10.75 23.59 -31.41
CA LEU A 23 11.10 24.31 -30.17
C LEU A 23 9.98 24.34 -29.12
N LEU A 24 8.73 24.04 -29.49
CA LEU A 24 7.60 23.92 -28.56
C LEU A 24 7.48 22.52 -27.94
N LEU A 25 8.14 21.51 -28.52
CA LEU A 25 8.13 20.12 -28.01
C LEU A 25 9.16 19.87 -26.88
N THR A 26 10.10 20.80 -26.65
CA THR A 26 11.14 20.66 -25.62
C THR A 26 10.74 21.18 -24.23
N GLN A 27 9.48 21.62 -24.04
CA GLN A 27 8.94 22.01 -22.73
C GLN A 27 8.21 20.89 -21.97
N CYS A 28 8.32 19.64 -22.40
CA CYS A 28 7.73 18.48 -21.70
C CYS A 28 8.79 17.55 -21.11
N SER A 29 9.52 18.02 -20.11
CA SER A 29 10.14 17.15 -19.09
C SER A 29 10.59 17.96 -17.87
N LYS A 30 9.66 18.69 -17.24
CA LYS A 30 9.75 18.84 -15.77
C LYS A 30 9.25 17.54 -15.17
N CYS A 31 10.08 16.50 -15.25
CA CYS A 31 9.93 15.32 -14.41
C CYS A 31 9.99 15.83 -12.98
N LYS A 32 8.90 15.64 -12.22
CA LYS A 32 8.90 15.87 -10.78
C LYS A 32 9.73 14.76 -10.15
N ASP A 33 11.05 14.90 -10.17
CA ASP A 33 11.99 13.99 -9.48
C ASP A 33 11.95 14.14 -7.95
N ASN A 34 10.90 14.77 -7.41
CA ASN A 34 10.79 15.13 -5.99
C ASN A 34 9.70 14.34 -5.23
N ASP A 35 8.98 13.42 -5.87
CA ASP A 35 8.07 12.56 -5.13
C ASP A 35 8.89 11.42 -4.49
N PRO A 36 8.98 11.35 -3.15
CA PRO A 36 9.82 10.36 -2.48
C PRO A 36 9.32 8.95 -2.82
N ASN A 37 10.26 8.04 -3.08
CA ASN A 37 9.97 6.64 -3.38
C ASN A 37 9.00 6.08 -2.32
N PRO A 38 7.83 5.53 -2.69
CA PRO A 38 6.83 5.06 -1.73
C PRO A 38 7.39 4.07 -0.69
N LEU A 39 8.41 3.29 -1.06
CA LEU A 39 9.06 2.35 -0.14
C LEU A 39 9.85 3.03 0.97
N GLU A 40 10.47 4.19 0.67
CA GLU A 40 11.26 4.98 1.63
C GLU A 40 10.37 5.66 2.67
N GLN A 41 9.08 5.83 2.37
CA GLN A 41 8.09 6.40 3.30
C GLN A 41 7.60 5.41 4.36
N LEU A 42 7.93 4.13 4.23
CA LEU A 42 7.53 3.12 5.21
C LEU A 42 8.49 3.15 6.42
N PRO A 43 8.06 2.76 7.64
CA PRO A 43 8.97 2.62 8.79
C PRO A 43 9.92 1.44 8.61
N PRO A 44 11.21 1.49 8.99
CA PRO A 44 12.16 0.39 8.74
C PRO A 44 11.69 -0.97 9.27
N ALA A 45 12.10 -2.05 8.60
CA ALA A 45 11.84 -3.41 9.08
C ALA A 45 12.79 -3.73 10.24
N THR A 46 12.30 -3.60 11.46
CA THR A 46 13.04 -3.86 12.70
C THR A 46 12.48 -5.09 13.42
N GLN A 47 13.17 -5.52 14.48
CA GLN A 47 12.70 -6.60 15.35
C GLN A 47 12.85 -6.21 16.83
N THR A 48 12.74 -4.93 17.16
CA THR A 48 13.03 -4.40 18.50
C THR A 48 11.77 -4.07 19.30
N GLY A 49 10.59 -4.24 18.71
CA GLY A 49 9.33 -3.79 19.26
C GLY A 49 9.08 -2.30 19.06
N ALA A 50 9.50 -1.74 17.91
CA ALA A 50 9.46 -0.31 17.61
C ALA A 50 8.04 0.31 17.49
N ASN A 51 6.99 -0.52 17.60
CA ASN A 51 5.58 -0.16 17.43
C ASN A 51 5.26 0.45 16.05
N THR A 52 5.75 -0.19 14.99
CA THR A 52 5.62 0.28 13.61
C THR A 52 4.73 -0.62 12.76
N PHE A 53 4.07 -0.02 11.79
CA PHE A 53 3.30 -0.71 10.74
C PHE A 53 3.36 0.10 9.45
N GLY A 54 3.56 -0.57 8.32
CA GLY A 54 3.43 0.08 7.02
C GLY A 54 3.47 -0.92 5.86
N CYS A 55 2.90 -0.54 4.74
CA CYS A 55 2.88 -1.33 3.52
C CYS A 55 2.69 -0.44 2.29
N LEU A 56 2.81 -1.02 1.10
CA LEU A 56 2.35 -0.39 -0.13
C LEU A 56 0.97 -0.93 -0.48
N VAL A 57 -0.02 -0.04 -0.60
CA VAL A 57 -1.35 -0.36 -1.13
C VAL A 57 -1.41 0.16 -2.57
N ASN A 58 -1.55 -0.75 -3.53
CA ASN A 58 -1.55 -0.42 -4.96
C ASN A 58 -0.33 0.44 -5.37
N GLY A 59 0.83 0.16 -4.79
CA GLY A 59 2.09 0.87 -5.05
C GLY A 59 2.29 2.16 -4.26
N GLN A 60 1.28 2.64 -3.52
CA GLN A 60 1.36 3.86 -2.71
C GLN A 60 1.65 3.55 -1.25
N ALA A 61 2.42 4.40 -0.60
CA ALA A 61 2.75 4.24 0.82
C ALA A 61 1.48 4.29 1.69
N TRP A 62 1.40 3.36 2.63
CA TRP A 62 0.31 3.24 3.57
C TRP A 62 0.88 3.03 4.97
N THR A 63 0.62 4.01 5.85
CA THR A 63 0.96 3.97 7.27
C THR A 63 -0.25 4.45 8.09
N PRO A 64 -0.37 3.99 9.34
CA PRO A 64 -1.42 4.46 10.24
C PRO A 64 -1.41 5.98 10.41
N LYS A 65 -2.59 6.63 10.37
CA LYS A 65 -2.69 8.10 10.50
C LYS A 65 -4.03 8.55 11.09
N GLY A 66 -3.98 9.49 12.03
CA GLY A 66 -5.16 10.03 12.71
C GLY A 66 -5.41 9.36 14.07
N TYR A 67 -6.42 9.84 14.80
CA TYR A 67 -6.72 9.42 16.17
C TYR A 67 -8.22 9.59 16.46
N THR A 68 -8.85 8.57 17.02
CA THR A 68 -10.30 8.57 17.34
C THR A 68 -10.58 8.31 18.82
N GLY A 69 -9.61 8.59 19.71
CA GLY A 69 -9.66 8.17 21.12
C GLY A 69 -9.02 6.80 21.38
N SER A 70 -8.45 6.17 20.36
CA SER A 70 -7.69 4.93 20.44
C SER A 70 -6.52 4.96 19.48
N SER A 71 -5.50 4.13 19.72
CA SER A 71 -4.34 4.03 18.82
C SER A 71 -4.79 3.65 17.41
N ASN A 72 -4.20 4.28 16.41
CA ASN A 72 -4.42 3.95 14.99
C ASN A 72 -3.70 2.69 14.52
N ASN A 73 -2.95 2.09 15.43
CA ASN A 73 -2.18 0.89 15.21
C ASN A 73 -2.21 0.05 16.49
N SER A 74 -2.66 -1.19 16.39
CA SER A 74 -2.78 -2.10 17.53
C SER A 74 -2.37 -3.51 17.17
N VAL A 75 -1.88 -4.23 18.17
CA VAL A 75 -1.55 -5.65 18.10
C VAL A 75 -2.12 -6.36 19.32
N SER A 76 -2.56 -7.59 19.12
CA SER A 76 -2.88 -8.54 20.18
C SER A 76 -2.34 -9.90 19.78
N TYR A 77 -1.62 -10.55 20.71
CA TYR A 77 -1.19 -11.92 20.54
C TYR A 77 -1.55 -12.74 21.77
N ASP A 78 -2.33 -13.81 21.56
CA ASP A 78 -2.71 -14.76 22.59
C ASP A 78 -2.12 -16.14 22.24
N PRO A 79 -1.07 -16.61 22.96
CA PRO A 79 -0.49 -17.92 22.72
C PRO A 79 -1.40 -19.10 23.15
N GLY A 80 -2.36 -18.87 24.05
CA GLY A 80 -3.24 -19.88 24.62
C GLY A 80 -4.50 -20.11 23.79
N TYR A 81 -4.99 -19.09 23.08
CA TYR A 81 -6.19 -19.19 22.27
C TYR A 81 -5.91 -19.73 20.86
N ARG A 82 -6.64 -20.79 20.47
CA ARG A 82 -6.60 -21.42 19.13
C ARG A 82 -5.18 -21.65 18.60
N PHE A 83 -4.31 -22.17 19.47
CA PHE A 83 -2.94 -22.50 19.13
C PHE A 83 -2.07 -21.30 18.70
N GLY A 84 -2.34 -20.12 19.25
CA GLY A 84 -1.61 -18.89 18.95
C GLY A 84 -2.39 -18.00 18.00
N THR A 85 -2.99 -16.94 18.51
CA THR A 85 -3.81 -15.99 17.74
C THR A 85 -3.16 -14.63 17.70
N LEU A 86 -2.89 -14.12 16.51
CA LEU A 86 -2.45 -12.76 16.24
C LEU A 86 -3.58 -11.96 15.59
N ASN A 87 -3.81 -10.77 16.11
CA ASN A 87 -4.61 -9.74 15.47
C ASN A 87 -3.78 -8.45 15.41
N ILE A 88 -3.55 -7.93 14.20
CA ILE A 88 -3.00 -6.60 13.97
C ILE A 88 -4.09 -5.78 13.28
N SER A 89 -4.38 -4.60 13.81
CA SER A 89 -5.33 -3.67 13.20
C SER A 89 -4.69 -2.30 13.08
N ALA A 90 -4.72 -1.74 11.88
CA ALA A 90 -4.24 -0.40 11.59
C ALA A 90 -5.28 0.37 10.79
N TYR A 91 -5.40 1.67 11.05
CA TYR A 91 -6.26 2.54 10.25
C TYR A 91 -5.58 3.85 9.88
N ARG A 92 -6.04 4.47 8.81
CA ARG A 92 -5.67 5.84 8.44
C ARG A 92 -6.85 6.66 7.97
N TYR A 93 -6.80 7.97 8.22
CA TYR A 93 -7.65 8.95 7.57
C TYR A 93 -6.88 9.70 6.49
N GLN A 94 -7.40 9.72 5.26
CA GLN A 94 -6.77 10.46 4.16
C GLN A 94 -7.11 11.95 4.19
N SER A 95 -8.27 12.31 4.76
CA SER A 95 -8.71 13.70 4.97
C SER A 95 -9.22 13.87 6.40
N LYS A 96 -9.83 15.02 6.72
CA LYS A 96 -10.50 15.23 8.01
C LYS A 96 -11.89 14.56 8.08
N GLU A 97 -12.38 14.05 6.96
CA GLU A 97 -13.70 13.44 6.87
C GLU A 97 -13.67 12.01 7.39
N ALA A 98 -14.68 11.62 8.16
CA ALA A 98 -14.79 10.27 8.71
C ALA A 98 -14.88 9.20 7.62
N SER A 99 -15.47 9.54 6.47
CA SER A 99 -15.55 8.70 5.25
C SER A 99 -14.20 8.43 4.60
N SER A 100 -13.14 9.17 4.94
CA SER A 100 -11.81 8.97 4.36
C SER A 100 -11.00 7.84 5.01
N ARG A 101 -11.64 7.09 5.92
CA ARG A 101 -11.01 6.01 6.69
C ARG A 101 -10.68 4.83 5.79
N GLU A 102 -9.49 4.28 6.00
CA GLU A 102 -9.10 2.97 5.49
C GLU A 102 -8.55 2.13 6.64
N ASP A 103 -8.81 0.83 6.59
CA ASP A 103 -8.38 -0.13 7.59
C ASP A 103 -7.65 -1.29 6.93
N ILE A 104 -6.57 -1.73 7.58
CA ILE A 104 -5.90 -2.99 7.27
C ILE A 104 -5.88 -3.84 8.53
N THR A 105 -6.38 -5.06 8.41
CA THR A 105 -6.33 -6.06 9.49
C THR A 105 -5.58 -7.29 9.03
N LEU A 106 -4.73 -7.84 9.89
CA LEU A 106 -4.13 -9.15 9.74
C LEU A 106 -4.62 -10.04 10.88
N PHE A 107 -5.18 -11.19 10.54
CA PHE A 107 -5.59 -12.19 11.50
C PHE A 107 -4.93 -13.52 11.17
N SER A 108 -4.36 -14.19 12.18
CA SER A 108 -3.88 -15.56 12.05
C SER A 108 -4.05 -16.30 13.35
N ASP A 109 -4.65 -17.49 13.30
CA ASP A 109 -4.52 -18.49 14.35
C ASP A 109 -3.42 -19.51 14.03
N SER A 110 -3.23 -20.48 14.93
CA SER A 110 -2.23 -21.53 14.82
C SER A 110 -0.79 -20.99 14.70
N LEU A 111 -0.55 -19.77 15.17
CA LEU A 111 0.71 -19.04 15.09
C LEU A 111 1.53 -19.28 16.36
N LYS A 112 2.27 -20.39 16.41
CA LYS A 112 3.09 -20.75 17.59
C LYS A 112 4.55 -20.33 17.50
N THR A 113 5.05 -20.14 16.28
CA THR A 113 6.47 -19.92 16.02
C THR A 113 6.68 -18.85 14.97
N ALA A 114 7.92 -18.37 14.84
CA ALA A 114 8.34 -17.71 13.61
C ALA A 114 8.09 -18.65 12.40
N GLY A 115 7.78 -18.08 11.24
CA GLY A 115 7.40 -18.85 10.07
C GLY A 115 6.45 -18.12 9.12
N ILE A 116 6.00 -18.86 8.11
CA ILE A 116 5.11 -18.35 7.06
C ILE A 116 3.71 -18.91 7.27
N TYR A 117 2.74 -18.00 7.31
CA TYR A 117 1.32 -18.28 7.50
C TYR A 117 0.55 -17.82 6.25
N PRO A 118 -0.04 -18.72 5.46
CA PRO A 118 -0.78 -18.35 4.25
C PRO A 118 -2.04 -17.56 4.57
N LEU A 119 -2.19 -16.37 3.99
CA LEU A 119 -3.39 -15.52 4.13
C LEU A 119 -4.46 -15.94 3.11
N THR A 120 -5.00 -17.13 3.29
CA THR A 120 -5.89 -17.80 2.32
C THR A 120 -7.17 -18.36 2.93
N ARG A 121 -7.29 -18.36 4.27
CA ARG A 121 -8.36 -19.05 5.00
C ARG A 121 -9.21 -18.03 5.79
N PRO A 122 -10.39 -17.64 5.29
CA PRO A 122 -11.29 -16.71 5.97
C PRO A 122 -11.57 -17.11 7.42
N GLY A 123 -11.54 -16.16 8.35
CA GLY A 123 -11.77 -16.38 9.79
C GLY A 123 -10.71 -17.21 10.51
N ARG A 124 -9.60 -17.55 9.83
CA ARG A 124 -8.46 -18.31 10.36
C ARG A 124 -7.15 -17.56 10.14
N GLN A 125 -6.84 -17.24 8.89
CA GLN A 125 -5.56 -16.73 8.40
C GLN A 125 -5.83 -15.82 7.19
N GLU A 126 -5.98 -14.52 7.42
CA GLU A 126 -6.45 -13.57 6.42
C GLU A 126 -5.87 -12.17 6.59
N GLY A 127 -5.74 -11.47 5.46
CA GLY A 127 -5.57 -10.03 5.41
C GLY A 127 -6.89 -9.42 4.94
N LEU A 128 -7.31 -8.33 5.59
CA LEU A 128 -8.54 -7.60 5.31
C LEU A 128 -8.18 -6.17 4.94
N PHE A 129 -9.00 -5.57 4.06
CA PHE A 129 -8.89 -4.16 3.69
C PHE A 129 -10.29 -3.55 3.66
N SER A 130 -10.49 -2.40 4.29
CA SER A 130 -11.71 -1.60 4.17
C SER A 130 -11.36 -0.18 3.76
N GLY A 131 -12.21 0.42 2.93
CA GLY A 131 -11.96 1.72 2.29
C GLY A 131 -13.16 2.67 2.34
N GLN A 132 -13.01 3.81 1.66
CA GLN A 132 -13.81 5.02 1.88
C GLN A 132 -15.32 4.90 1.67
N THR A 133 -15.78 3.97 0.83
CA THR A 133 -17.20 3.91 0.41
C THR A 133 -17.96 2.70 0.93
N GLY A 134 -17.34 1.82 1.71
CA GLY A 134 -17.93 0.57 2.24
C GLY A 134 -18.28 -0.49 1.17
N GLN A 135 -18.68 -0.05 -0.03
CA GLN A 135 -19.01 -0.91 -1.17
C GLN A 135 -17.83 -1.79 -1.59
N CYS A 136 -16.60 -1.28 -1.46
CA CYS A 136 -15.37 -2.01 -1.74
C CYS A 136 -14.59 -2.42 -0.48
N ASP A 137 -15.31 -2.78 0.58
CA ASP A 137 -14.72 -3.45 1.73
C ASP A 137 -14.46 -4.93 1.44
N PHE A 138 -13.26 -5.39 1.76
CA PHE A 138 -12.80 -6.77 1.57
C PHE A 138 -12.77 -7.47 2.92
N TYR A 139 -13.95 -7.86 3.39
CA TYR A 139 -14.11 -8.74 4.54
C TYR A 139 -14.11 -10.22 4.12
N ALA A 140 -13.93 -11.10 5.12
CA ALA A 140 -13.77 -12.54 4.99
C ALA A 140 -14.74 -13.20 3.98
N ARG A 141 -16.04 -12.89 4.05
CA ARG A 141 -17.10 -13.57 3.29
C ARG A 141 -17.32 -13.01 1.88
N ASP A 142 -17.13 -11.72 1.67
CA ASP A 142 -17.48 -11.03 0.41
C ASP A 142 -16.29 -10.89 -0.55
N THR A 143 -15.12 -11.38 -0.14
CA THR A 143 -13.91 -11.40 -0.96
C THR A 143 -13.86 -12.67 -1.81
N HIS A 144 -13.88 -12.53 -3.13
CA HIS A 144 -13.90 -13.66 -4.08
C HIS A 144 -12.50 -14.22 -4.36
N TYR A 145 -11.51 -13.35 -4.48
CA TYR A 145 -10.12 -13.73 -4.66
C TYR A 145 -9.30 -13.25 -3.47
N ARG A 146 -8.57 -14.18 -2.84
CA ARG A 146 -7.61 -13.88 -1.79
C ARG A 146 -6.36 -14.72 -1.97
N ARG A 147 -5.20 -14.08 -1.90
CA ARG A 147 -3.91 -14.77 -1.87
C ARG A 147 -2.91 -13.90 -1.14
N GLY A 148 -2.08 -14.49 -0.30
CA GLY A 148 -1.06 -13.74 0.41
C GLY A 148 -0.36 -14.59 1.45
N LYS A 149 0.53 -13.94 2.19
CA LYS A 149 1.26 -14.54 3.30
C LYS A 149 1.58 -13.51 4.36
N LEU A 150 1.59 -13.98 5.60
CA LEU A 150 2.15 -13.33 6.77
C LEU A 150 3.43 -14.08 7.13
N THR A 151 4.54 -13.38 7.27
CA THR A 151 5.82 -13.95 7.68
C THR A 151 6.19 -13.37 9.03
N ILE A 152 6.22 -14.22 10.05
CA ILE A 152 6.69 -13.87 11.39
C ILE A 152 8.20 -14.07 11.42
N THR A 153 8.95 -12.98 11.56
CA THR A 153 10.42 -13.00 11.57
C THR A 153 10.98 -13.04 13.00
N ARG A 154 10.22 -12.52 13.98
CA ARG A 154 10.49 -12.69 15.41
C ARG A 154 9.18 -12.92 16.16
N LEU A 155 9.16 -13.94 17.01
CA LEU A 155 8.14 -14.16 18.03
C LEU A 155 8.86 -14.50 19.33
N ASP A 156 8.99 -13.50 20.20
CA ASP A 156 9.72 -13.58 21.45
C ASP A 156 8.78 -13.26 22.61
N ILE A 157 8.28 -14.30 23.29
CA ILE A 157 7.31 -14.16 24.38
C ILE A 157 7.96 -13.56 25.64
N PRO A 158 9.12 -14.04 26.13
CA PRO A 158 9.79 -13.41 27.26
C PRO A 158 10.18 -11.96 26.99
N GLY A 159 10.71 -11.68 25.80
CA GLY A 159 11.08 -10.33 25.38
C GLY A 159 9.89 -9.47 24.95
N ARG A 160 8.67 -10.03 24.89
CA ARG A 160 7.43 -9.39 24.45
C ARG A 160 7.59 -8.66 23.11
N VAL A 161 8.15 -9.32 22.10
CA VAL A 161 8.30 -8.75 20.75
C VAL A 161 7.69 -9.68 19.70
N ILE A 162 6.91 -9.10 18.79
CA ILE A 162 6.51 -9.76 17.55
C ILE A 162 6.80 -8.84 16.36
N SER A 163 7.46 -9.37 15.34
CA SER A 163 7.73 -8.63 14.11
C SER A 163 7.67 -9.51 12.88
N GLY A 164 7.45 -8.88 11.73
CA GLY A 164 7.19 -9.64 10.52
C GLY A 164 6.96 -8.79 9.27
N THR A 165 6.69 -9.51 8.19
CA THR A 165 6.30 -8.93 6.91
C THR A 165 5.00 -9.54 6.42
N PHE A 166 4.31 -8.85 5.54
CA PHE A 166 3.07 -9.35 4.94
C PHE A 166 2.89 -8.84 3.52
N GLU A 167 2.18 -9.63 2.73
CA GLU A 167 1.68 -9.24 1.42
C GLU A 167 0.40 -10.03 1.14
N PHE A 168 -0.57 -9.39 0.51
CA PHE A 168 -1.79 -10.05 0.08
C PHE A 168 -2.47 -9.29 -1.05
N THR A 169 -3.30 -10.00 -1.80
CA THR A 169 -4.12 -9.47 -2.88
C THR A 169 -5.57 -9.88 -2.66
N LEU A 170 -6.48 -8.91 -2.70
CA LEU A 170 -7.92 -9.10 -2.52
C LEU A 170 -8.65 -8.60 -3.78
N ALA A 171 -9.64 -9.35 -4.24
CA ALA A 171 -10.50 -8.93 -5.35
C ALA A 171 -11.94 -9.43 -5.15
N LYS A 172 -12.91 -8.64 -5.59
CA LYS A 172 -14.33 -8.99 -5.64
C LYS A 172 -14.99 -8.28 -6.82
N PRO A 173 -16.09 -8.81 -7.40
CA PRO A 173 -16.75 -8.19 -8.54
C PRO A 173 -17.16 -6.74 -8.28
N GLY A 174 -16.99 -5.88 -9.28
CA GLY A 174 -17.37 -4.46 -9.19
C GLY A 174 -16.40 -3.56 -8.41
N CYS A 175 -15.27 -4.10 -7.92
CA CYS A 175 -14.26 -3.35 -7.18
C CYS A 175 -12.87 -3.51 -7.79
N ASP A 176 -12.03 -2.50 -7.59
CA ASP A 176 -10.61 -2.58 -7.92
C ASP A 176 -9.91 -3.66 -7.10
N THR A 177 -8.91 -4.32 -7.70
CA THR A 177 -8.08 -5.27 -6.99
C THR A 177 -7.15 -4.53 -6.03
N ILE A 178 -7.20 -4.89 -4.75
CA ILE A 178 -6.30 -4.36 -3.72
C ILE A 178 -5.05 -5.23 -3.66
N ARG A 179 -3.89 -4.61 -3.88
CA ARG A 179 -2.56 -5.24 -3.75
C ARG A 179 -1.81 -4.60 -2.60
N VAL A 180 -1.68 -5.35 -1.51
CA VAL A 180 -0.86 -5.00 -0.37
C VAL A 180 0.48 -5.70 -0.49
N THR A 181 1.55 -4.92 -0.60
CA THR A 181 2.91 -5.42 -0.81
C THR A 181 3.90 -4.75 0.12
N LYS A 182 5.07 -5.37 0.32
CA LYS A 182 6.15 -4.81 1.16
C LYS A 182 5.68 -4.44 2.58
N GLY A 183 4.67 -5.15 3.09
CA GLY A 183 4.15 -4.94 4.43
C GLY A 183 5.19 -5.30 5.47
N ARG A 184 5.33 -4.47 6.50
CA ARG A 184 6.25 -4.64 7.62
C ARG A 184 5.61 -4.14 8.90
N PHE A 185 5.87 -4.87 9.99
CA PHE A 185 5.44 -4.49 11.32
C PHE A 185 6.46 -4.94 12.37
N ASP A 186 6.51 -4.21 13.48
CA ASP A 186 7.36 -4.51 14.62
C ASP A 186 6.70 -3.99 15.90
N TYR A 187 6.27 -4.87 16.79
CA TYR A 187 5.54 -4.49 18.00
C TYR A 187 6.15 -5.06 19.26
N LYS A 188 6.00 -4.27 20.33
CA LYS A 188 6.01 -4.77 21.69
C LYS A 188 4.62 -5.37 21.99
N LEU A 189 4.59 -6.61 22.48
CA LEU A 189 3.37 -7.28 22.96
C LEU A 189 3.03 -6.85 24.38
#